data_AF-A0A970P7G5-F1
#
_entry.id   AF-A0A970P7G5-F1
#
_cell.length_a   1.000
_cell.length_b   1.000
_cell.length_c   1.000
_cell.angle_alpha   90.00
_cell.angle_beta   90.00
_cell.angle_gamma   90.00
#
_symmetry.space_group_name_H-M   'P 1'
#
loop_
_entity.id
_entity.type
_entity.pdbx_description
1 polymer ?
#
loop_
_entity_poly.entity_id
_entity_poly.type
_entity_poly.pdbx_seq_one_letter_code
_entity_poly.pdbx_strand_id
1 'polypeptide(L)'
;MTRARILPLTLLCLITICGTLFAADLPRKKLIQTGWDHVNPERLVEHIEVIEQQPFHGQVVQFSGRGGTPAFRVAFQNADWDMEAIEQVIEDLKAAKAASTEPWERFLQMNANPGNVDWFDDEGWASIVEHWRIAARVAREGGMKGIL
;
A
#
# COMPACT_ATOMS: atom_id res chain seq x y z
N MET A 1 63.68 -22.29 -9.53
CA MET A 1 62.42 -22.99 -9.18
C MET A 1 61.45 -21.98 -8.57
N THR A 2 60.60 -21.28 -9.33
CA THR A 2 59.54 -20.42 -8.71
C THR A 2 58.48 -19.84 -9.64
N ARG A 3 58.56 -19.98 -10.98
CA ARG A 3 57.56 -19.38 -11.89
C ARG A 3 56.35 -20.27 -12.24
N ALA A 4 56.46 -21.58 -12.08
CA ALA A 4 55.42 -22.53 -12.53
C ALA A 4 54.22 -22.71 -11.56
N ARG A 5 54.32 -22.23 -10.30
CA ARG A 5 53.27 -22.39 -9.28
C ARG A 5 52.34 -21.19 -9.12
N ILE A 6 52.63 -20.06 -9.78
CA ILE A 6 51.87 -18.81 -9.63
C ILE A 6 50.64 -18.80 -10.55
N LEU A 7 50.76 -19.40 -11.75
CA LEU A 7 49.70 -19.44 -12.77
C LEU A 7 48.39 -20.16 -12.36
N PRO A 8 48.40 -21.32 -11.66
CA PRO A 8 47.14 -21.96 -11.24
C PRO A 8 46.46 -21.20 -10.11
N LEU A 9 47.22 -20.45 -9.29
CA LEU A 9 46.68 -19.67 -8.18
C LEU A 9 46.00 -18.39 -8.67
N THR A 10 46.52 -17.77 -9.74
CA THR A 10 45.89 -16.59 -10.35
C THR A 10 44.59 -16.94 -11.06
N LEU A 11 44.56 -18.09 -11.76
CA LEU A 11 43.35 -18.56 -12.45
C LEU A 11 42.22 -18.95 -11.46
N LEU A 12 42.57 -19.55 -10.31
CA LEU A 12 41.62 -19.89 -9.26
C LEU A 12 40.99 -18.65 -8.59
N CYS A 13 41.79 -17.59 -8.35
CA CYS A 13 41.27 -16.31 -7.83
C CYS A 13 40.37 -15.58 -8.83
N LEU A 14 40.63 -15.69 -10.14
CA LEU A 14 39.78 -15.08 -11.18
C LEU A 14 38.40 -15.76 -11.28
N ILE A 15 38.33 -17.08 -11.06
CA ILE A 15 37.07 -17.83 -11.12
C ILE A 15 36.17 -17.51 -9.90
N THR A 16 36.74 -17.34 -8.71
CA THR A 16 35.97 -16.96 -7.50
C THR A 16 35.46 -15.51 -7.55
N ILE A 17 36.22 -14.58 -8.12
CA ILE A 17 35.78 -13.18 -8.31
C ILE A 17 34.61 -13.10 -9.31
N CYS A 18 34.58 -13.98 -10.31
CA CYS A 18 33.49 -13.99 -11.29
C CYS A 18 32.18 -14.51 -10.69
N GLY A 19 32.24 -15.49 -9.78
CA GLY A 19 31.06 -16.08 -9.14
C GLY A 19 30.27 -15.11 -8.24
N THR A 20 30.93 -14.15 -7.60
CA THR A 20 30.26 -13.14 -6.76
C THR A 20 29.60 -12.02 -7.56
N LEU A 21 30.08 -11.75 -8.78
CA LEU A 21 29.50 -10.72 -9.66
C LEU A 21 28.18 -11.16 -10.32
N PHE A 22 27.90 -12.47 -10.35
CA PHE A 22 26.69 -13.05 -10.95
C PHE A 22 25.72 -13.65 -9.92
N ALA A 23 25.92 -13.42 -8.62
CA ALA A 23 24.90 -13.68 -7.62
C ALA A 23 23.76 -12.68 -7.84
N ALA A 24 22.81 -13.04 -8.72
CA ALA A 24 21.60 -12.27 -8.92
C ALA A 24 20.89 -12.15 -7.56
N ASP A 25 20.65 -10.91 -7.13
CA ASP A 25 19.81 -10.67 -5.96
C ASP A 25 18.47 -11.35 -6.22
N LEU A 26 18.11 -12.32 -5.36
CA LEU A 26 16.79 -12.93 -5.42
C LEU A 26 15.75 -11.80 -5.30
N PRO A 27 14.64 -11.83 -6.06
CA PRO A 27 13.63 -10.80 -5.96
C PRO A 27 13.18 -10.66 -4.51
N ARG A 28 13.52 -9.53 -3.88
CA ARG A 28 13.10 -9.27 -2.50
C ARG A 28 11.58 -9.22 -2.46
N LYS A 29 10.98 -10.00 -1.56
CA LYS A 29 9.53 -9.97 -1.35
C LYS A 29 9.18 -8.61 -0.77
N LYS A 30 8.18 -7.94 -1.36
CA LYS A 30 7.62 -6.72 -0.79
C LYS A 30 6.88 -7.07 0.50
N LEU A 31 7.13 -6.30 1.55
CA LEU A 31 6.42 -6.37 2.82
C LEU A 31 5.41 -5.24 2.86
N ILE A 32 4.12 -5.57 2.98
CA ILE A 32 3.02 -4.60 3.09
C ILE A 32 2.51 -4.65 4.53
N GLN A 33 2.52 -3.50 5.21
CA GLN A 33 1.97 -3.39 6.56
C GLN A 33 0.44 -3.42 6.51
N THR A 34 -0.15 -4.30 7.33
CA THR A 34 -1.59 -4.36 7.58
C THR A 34 -1.82 -4.77 9.03
N GLY A 35 -2.71 -4.06 9.72
CA GLY A 35 -2.90 -4.16 11.15
C GLY A 35 -4.08 -3.33 11.65
N TRP A 36 -4.16 -3.13 12.96
CA TRP A 36 -5.20 -2.28 13.57
C TRP A 36 -4.81 -0.80 13.61
N ASP A 37 -3.53 -0.52 13.35
CA ASP A 37 -2.85 0.77 13.43
C ASP A 37 -2.69 1.46 12.07
N HIS A 38 -3.57 1.14 11.10
CA HIS A 38 -3.57 1.82 9.79
C HIS A 38 -3.67 3.34 9.96
N VAL A 39 -2.78 4.05 9.28
CA VAL A 39 -2.81 5.51 9.20
C VAL A 39 -3.99 5.95 8.32
N ASN A 40 -4.64 7.06 8.66
CA ASN A 40 -5.64 7.69 7.79
C ASN A 40 -4.95 8.64 6.78
N PRO A 41 -5.66 9.15 5.75
CA PRO A 41 -5.06 9.99 4.71
C PRO A 41 -4.43 11.28 5.25
N GLU A 42 -5.08 11.96 6.18
CA GLU A 42 -4.58 13.17 6.83
C GLU A 42 -3.21 12.93 7.48
N ARG A 43 -3.13 11.94 8.38
CA ARG A 43 -1.88 11.60 9.08
C ARG A 43 -0.82 11.02 8.15
N LEU A 44 -1.24 10.40 7.06
CA LEU A 44 -0.31 9.91 6.07
C LEU A 44 0.47 11.07 5.44
N VAL A 45 -0.20 12.18 5.13
CA VAL A 45 0.48 13.40 4.65
C VAL A 45 1.43 13.94 5.73
N GLU A 46 0.95 14.05 6.97
CA GLU A 46 1.72 14.64 8.09
C GLU A 46 2.97 13.84 8.46
N HIS A 47 2.98 12.53 8.21
CA HIS A 47 4.00 11.63 8.75
C HIS A 47 4.65 10.73 7.69
N ILE A 48 4.51 11.04 6.40
CA ILE A 48 5.03 10.22 5.30
C ILE A 48 6.52 9.92 5.45
N GLU A 49 7.32 10.90 5.86
CA GLU A 49 8.78 10.76 6.04
C GLU A 49 9.14 9.74 7.12
N VAL A 50 8.38 9.69 8.22
CA VAL A 50 8.60 8.74 9.32
C VAL A 50 8.09 7.35 8.94
N ILE A 51 6.96 7.28 8.24
CA ILE A 51 6.38 6.03 7.74
C ILE A 51 7.35 5.35 6.77
N GLU A 52 8.00 6.10 5.88
CA GLU A 52 8.93 5.56 4.88
C GLU A 52 10.25 5.03 5.47
N GLN A 53 10.56 5.36 6.73
CA GLN A 53 11.72 4.79 7.43
C GLN A 53 11.45 3.37 7.99
N GLN A 54 10.20 2.91 7.97
CA GLN A 54 9.82 1.59 8.46
C GLN A 54 10.27 0.48 7.50
N PRO A 55 10.46 -0.77 7.96
CA PRO A 55 10.94 -1.87 7.12
C PRO A 55 9.87 -2.42 6.13
N PHE A 56 8.84 -1.64 5.83
CA PHE A 56 7.76 -1.98 4.92
C PHE A 56 7.92 -1.26 3.59
N HIS A 57 7.60 -1.95 2.51
CA HIS A 57 7.61 -1.37 1.17
C HIS A 57 6.30 -0.64 0.87
N GLY A 58 5.27 -0.86 1.68
CA GLY A 58 3.92 -0.37 1.47
C GLY A 58 3.03 -0.61 2.69
N GLN A 59 1.82 -0.06 2.66
CA GLN A 59 0.90 -0.12 3.79
C GLN A 59 -0.56 -0.05 3.34
N VAL A 60 -1.45 -0.53 4.19
CA VAL A 60 -2.89 -0.31 4.07
C VAL A 60 -3.23 1.01 4.78
N VAL A 61 -3.96 1.88 4.09
CA VAL A 61 -4.38 3.19 4.57
C VAL A 61 -5.85 3.11 4.97
N GLN A 62 -6.15 3.53 6.20
CA GLN A 62 -7.50 3.56 6.73
C GLN A 62 -8.37 4.50 5.88
N PHE A 63 -9.47 3.99 5.33
CA PHE A 63 -10.39 4.82 4.58
C PHE A 63 -11.34 5.57 5.52
N SER A 64 -10.97 6.80 5.85
CA SER A 64 -11.73 7.69 6.71
C SER A 64 -11.45 9.15 6.36
N GLY A 65 -12.37 10.04 6.71
CA GLY A 65 -12.12 11.48 6.70
C GLY A 65 -11.10 11.94 7.75
N ARG A 66 -10.85 13.25 7.76
CA ARG A 66 -9.94 13.93 8.71
C ARG A 66 -10.38 13.71 10.16
N GLY A 67 -9.42 13.63 11.07
CA GLY A 67 -9.69 13.22 12.46
C GLY A 67 -10.18 11.78 12.61
N GLY A 68 -10.12 10.96 11.56
CA GLY A 68 -10.59 9.56 11.57
C GLY A 68 -12.10 9.39 11.41
N THR A 69 -12.81 10.47 11.04
CA THR A 69 -14.26 10.48 10.86
C THR A 69 -14.64 11.28 9.61
N PRO A 70 -15.68 10.87 8.84
CA PRO A 70 -16.43 9.62 8.96
C PRO A 70 -15.56 8.42 8.58
N ALA A 71 -15.96 7.23 9.01
CA ALA A 71 -15.32 5.98 8.57
C ALA A 71 -16.01 5.46 7.31
N PHE A 72 -15.24 5.25 6.23
CA PHE A 72 -15.72 4.78 4.93
C PHE A 72 -15.25 3.34 4.61
N ARG A 73 -14.69 2.65 5.61
CA ARG A 73 -14.02 1.36 5.44
C ARG A 73 -14.95 0.14 5.50
N VAL A 74 -16.27 0.32 5.45
CA VAL A 74 -17.26 -0.75 5.58
C VAL A 74 -18.24 -0.65 4.42
N ALA A 75 -18.14 -1.55 3.45
CA ALA A 75 -18.95 -1.48 2.23
C ALA A 75 -20.34 -2.14 2.38
N PHE A 76 -20.48 -3.13 3.26
CA PHE A 76 -21.68 -3.97 3.37
C PHE A 76 -22.74 -3.34 4.29
N GLN A 77 -22.95 -2.04 4.13
CA GLN A 77 -23.91 -1.28 4.92
C GLN A 77 -24.87 -0.51 4.02
N ASN A 78 -26.07 -0.27 4.55
CA ASN A 78 -27.01 0.71 4.02
C ASN A 78 -26.77 2.04 4.75
N ALA A 79 -25.95 2.90 4.17
CA ALA A 79 -25.61 4.20 4.73
C ALA A 79 -25.14 5.14 3.61
N ASP A 80 -25.44 6.42 3.74
CA ASP A 80 -24.88 7.43 2.85
C ASP A 80 -23.46 7.80 3.29
N TRP A 81 -22.57 7.99 2.31
CA TRP A 81 -21.22 8.52 2.55
C TRP A 81 -21.16 10.00 2.22
N ASP A 82 -20.55 10.76 3.12
CA ASP A 82 -20.27 12.18 2.93
C ASP A 82 -19.27 12.39 1.79
N MET A 83 -19.79 12.81 0.64
CA MET A 83 -18.98 12.99 -0.56
C MET A 83 -17.98 14.16 -0.47
N GLU A 84 -18.25 15.18 0.35
CA GLU A 84 -17.28 16.26 0.57
C GLU A 84 -16.06 15.74 1.33
N ALA A 85 -16.30 14.96 2.39
CA ALA A 85 -15.22 14.30 3.12
C ALA A 85 -14.46 13.28 2.23
N ILE A 86 -15.13 12.62 1.28
CA ILE A 86 -14.47 11.76 0.28
C ILE A 86 -13.53 12.56 -0.63
N GLU A 87 -13.92 13.75 -1.09
CA GLU A 87 -13.01 14.59 -1.89
C GLU A 87 -11.77 15.00 -1.08
N GLN A 88 -11.95 15.36 0.20
CA GLN A 88 -10.82 15.66 1.09
C GLN A 88 -9.87 14.46 1.25
N VAL A 89 -10.41 13.24 1.36
CA VAL A 89 -9.61 12.02 1.38
C VAL A 89 -8.77 11.89 0.11
N ILE A 90 -9.35 12.15 -1.07
CA ILE A 90 -8.63 12.09 -2.35
C ILE A 90 -7.51 13.14 -2.39
N GLU A 91 -7.77 14.36 -1.91
CA GLU A 91 -6.79 15.43 -1.82
C GLU A 91 -5.61 15.05 -0.92
N ASP A 92 -5.89 14.54 0.28
CA ASP A 92 -4.87 14.13 1.24
C ASP A 92 -4.03 12.97 0.67
N LEU A 93 -4.65 11.97 0.04
CA LEU A 93 -3.92 10.86 -0.62
C LEU A 93 -3.01 11.37 -1.75
N LYS A 94 -3.47 12.32 -2.57
CA LYS A 94 -2.66 12.94 -3.63
C LYS A 94 -1.48 13.73 -3.04
N ALA A 95 -1.71 14.49 -1.98
CA ALA A 95 -0.67 15.24 -1.29
C ALA A 95 0.40 14.31 -0.69
N ALA A 96 -0.02 13.24 -0.02
CA ALA A 96 0.89 12.24 0.52
C ALA A 96 1.72 11.58 -0.58
N LYS A 97 1.10 11.25 -1.71
CA LYS A 97 1.80 10.69 -2.87
C LYS A 97 2.81 11.65 -3.48
N ALA A 98 2.49 12.94 -3.52
CA ALA A 98 3.41 13.96 -4.01
C ALA A 98 4.60 14.19 -3.05
N ALA A 99 4.40 13.99 -1.74
CA ALA A 99 5.43 14.13 -0.72
C ALA A 99 6.30 12.86 -0.54
N SER A 100 5.81 11.70 -0.98
CA SER A 100 6.48 10.40 -0.87
C SER A 100 7.79 10.37 -1.67
N THR A 101 8.84 9.80 -1.05
CA THR A 101 10.16 9.60 -1.69
C THR A 101 10.41 8.15 -2.09
N GLU A 102 9.60 7.22 -1.58
CA GLU A 102 9.66 5.79 -1.86
C GLU A 102 8.65 5.35 -2.94
N PRO A 103 8.80 4.14 -3.53
CA PRO A 103 7.78 3.57 -4.41
C PRO A 103 6.40 3.53 -3.74
N TRP A 104 5.39 4.10 -4.40
CA TRP A 104 4.05 4.22 -3.84
C TRP A 104 3.29 2.88 -3.83
N GLU A 105 3.48 2.05 -2.80
CA GLU A 105 2.82 0.74 -2.63
C GLU A 105 1.72 0.77 -1.55
N ARG A 106 0.71 1.63 -1.72
CA ARG A 106 -0.34 1.86 -0.72
C ARG A 106 -1.70 1.35 -1.18
N PHE A 107 -2.44 0.72 -0.28
CA PHE A 107 -3.74 0.10 -0.55
C PHE A 107 -4.82 0.77 0.30
N LEU A 108 -5.98 1.03 -0.28
CA LEU A 108 -7.11 1.59 0.46
C LEU A 108 -7.80 0.50 1.27
N GLN A 109 -8.02 0.72 2.57
CA GLN A 109 -8.70 -0.25 3.43
C GLN A 109 -10.18 -0.38 3.06
N MET A 110 -10.66 -1.61 2.86
CA MET A 110 -12.09 -1.90 2.78
C MET A 110 -12.47 -3.18 3.50
N ASN A 111 -13.58 -3.15 4.24
CA ASN A 111 -14.11 -4.32 4.93
C ASN A 111 -15.53 -4.64 4.45
N ALA A 112 -15.84 -5.93 4.42
CA ALA A 112 -17.21 -6.41 4.28
C ALA A 112 -17.94 -6.50 5.64
N ASN A 113 -17.24 -6.37 6.77
CA ASN A 113 -17.84 -6.50 8.10
C ASN A 113 -17.49 -5.31 9.01
N PRO A 114 -18.38 -4.92 9.94
CA PRO A 114 -19.74 -5.45 10.12
C PRO A 114 -20.67 -5.09 8.95
N GLY A 115 -21.74 -5.85 8.73
CA GLY A 115 -22.73 -5.56 7.69
C GLY A 115 -24.15 -5.53 8.24
N ASN A 116 -25.02 -4.73 7.63
CA ASN A 116 -26.45 -4.60 8.02
C ASN A 116 -27.42 -4.83 6.84
N VAL A 117 -26.91 -5.26 5.69
CA VAL A 117 -27.69 -5.56 4.49
C VAL A 117 -28.11 -7.03 4.48
N ASP A 118 -29.41 -7.29 4.32
CA ASP A 118 -29.93 -8.64 4.17
C ASP A 118 -29.66 -9.20 2.77
N TRP A 119 -29.59 -10.52 2.65
CA TRP A 119 -29.31 -11.18 1.37
C TRP A 119 -30.38 -10.90 0.30
N PHE A 120 -31.63 -10.65 0.70
CA PHE A 120 -32.77 -10.40 -0.19
C PHE A 120 -33.15 -8.91 -0.28
N ASP A 121 -32.31 -8.00 0.22
CA ASP A 121 -32.52 -6.55 0.18
C ASP A 121 -31.83 -5.91 -1.04
N ASP A 122 -32.58 -5.76 -2.14
CA ASP A 122 -32.08 -5.16 -3.38
C ASP A 122 -31.59 -3.71 -3.19
N GLU A 123 -32.23 -2.93 -2.30
CA GLU A 123 -31.82 -1.55 -2.01
C GLU A 123 -30.50 -1.53 -1.23
N GLY A 124 -30.37 -2.41 -0.24
CA GLY A 124 -29.12 -2.63 0.48
C GLY A 124 -27.98 -3.05 -0.47
N TRP A 125 -28.22 -3.98 -1.40
CA TRP A 125 -27.23 -4.36 -2.41
C TRP A 125 -26.83 -3.18 -3.30
N ALA A 126 -27.76 -2.30 -3.68
CA ALA A 126 -27.44 -1.10 -4.43
C ALA A 126 -26.49 -0.18 -3.66
N SER A 127 -26.68 -0.03 -2.34
CA SER A 127 -25.78 0.70 -1.44
C SER A 127 -24.38 0.06 -1.40
N ILE A 128 -24.28 -1.28 -1.27
CA ILE A 128 -23.00 -2.00 -1.30
C ILE A 128 -22.23 -1.73 -2.59
N VAL A 129 -22.91 -1.83 -3.73
CA VAL A 129 -22.28 -1.59 -5.04
C VAL A 129 -21.78 -0.15 -5.13
N GLU A 130 -22.54 0.82 -4.64
CA GLU A 130 -22.12 2.22 -4.64
C GLU A 130 -20.90 2.48 -3.77
N HIS A 131 -20.84 1.90 -2.57
CA HIS A 131 -19.65 1.96 -1.71
C HIS A 131 -18.39 1.42 -2.41
N TRP A 132 -18.49 0.30 -3.13
CA TRP A 132 -17.37 -0.23 -3.91
C TRP A 132 -17.01 0.67 -5.10
N ARG A 133 -17.98 1.33 -5.76
CA ARG A 133 -17.69 2.32 -6.81
C ARG A 133 -16.93 3.50 -6.25
N ILE A 134 -17.35 4.04 -5.11
CA ILE A 134 -16.68 5.15 -4.43
C ILE A 134 -15.26 4.73 -4.02
N ALA A 135 -15.10 3.56 -3.40
CA ALA A 135 -13.79 3.04 -3.03
C ALA A 135 -12.84 2.88 -4.22
N ALA A 136 -13.33 2.33 -5.33
CA ALA A 136 -12.56 2.19 -6.56
C ALA A 136 -12.18 3.56 -7.15
N ARG A 137 -13.08 4.54 -7.07
CA ARG A 137 -12.82 5.93 -7.46
C ARG A 137 -11.71 6.53 -6.60
N VAL A 138 -11.82 6.44 -5.27
CA VAL A 138 -10.82 6.96 -4.33
C VAL A 138 -9.46 6.29 -4.54
N ALA A 139 -9.42 4.97 -4.69
CA ALA A 139 -8.17 4.25 -4.96
C ALA A 139 -7.51 4.73 -6.25
N ARG A 140 -8.28 4.91 -7.33
CA ARG A 140 -7.77 5.41 -8.62
C ARG A 140 -7.29 6.86 -8.53
N GLU A 141 -8.11 7.75 -7.98
CA GLU A 141 -7.84 9.19 -7.98
C GLU A 141 -6.82 9.61 -6.92
N GLY A 142 -6.82 8.95 -5.76
CA GLY A 142 -5.76 9.06 -4.74
C GLY A 142 -4.46 8.36 -5.14
N GLY A 143 -4.46 7.63 -6.26
CA GLY A 143 -3.26 7.04 -6.84
C GLY A 143 -2.75 5.80 -6.11
N MET A 144 -3.62 5.11 -5.38
CA MET A 144 -3.38 3.86 -4.64
C MET A 144 -3.07 2.71 -5.61
N LYS A 145 -2.40 1.66 -5.11
CA LYS A 145 -2.15 0.42 -5.89
C LYS A 145 -3.37 -0.47 -5.99
N GLY A 146 -4.29 -0.37 -5.04
CA GLY A 146 -5.50 -1.18 -5.01
C GLY A 146 -6.28 -0.96 -3.73
N ILE A 147 -7.21 -1.89 -3.49
CA ILE A 147 -8.04 -1.97 -2.29
C ILE A 147 -7.65 -3.27 -1.58
N LEU A 148 -7.56 -3.23 -0.25
CA LEU A 148 -7.26 -4.40 0.57
C LEU A 148 -8.16 -4.45 1.82
#